data_AF-A0A2V7MEJ7-F1
#
_entry.id   AF-A0A2V7MEJ7-F1
#
_cell.length_a   1.000
_cell.length_b   1.000
_cell.length_c   1.000
_cell.angle_alpha   90.00
_cell.angle_beta   90.00
_cell.angle_gamma   90.00
#
_symmetry.space_group_name_H-M   'P 1'
#
loop_
_entity.id
_entity.type
_entity.pdbx_description
1 polymer ?
#
loop_
_entity_poly.entity_id
_entity_poly.type
_entity_poly.pdbx_seq_one_letter_code
_entity_poly.pdbx_strand_id
1 'polypeptide(L)'
;GMAEAEIALQALRSANGNNSPASPEYGQGSQLLQLATAEFDQQNYAGALYLATEAKNAAAAGQGRVSSNDRTSTRKGEVPFALPLPLQTTGRANVREGPGANFKVMFTLETGVPIVAYSYVEQWVRIKDGNDRPGWIHQSLIDRRQ
;
A
#
# COMPACT_ATOMS: atom_id res chain seq x y z
N GLY A 1 -19.24 7.81 17.07
CA GLY A 1 -19.39 7.53 18.52
C GLY A 1 -18.25 6.68 19.03
N MET A 2 -18.02 6.59 20.35
CA MET A 2 -16.87 5.85 20.93
C MET A 2 -16.78 4.39 20.47
N ALA A 3 -17.91 3.67 20.41
CA ALA A 3 -17.94 2.29 19.90
C ALA A 3 -17.47 2.19 18.44
N GLU A 4 -17.78 3.17 17.60
CA GLU A 4 -17.30 3.20 16.21
C GLU A 4 -15.79 3.45 16.14
N ALA A 5 -15.26 4.28 17.04
CA ALA A 5 -13.83 4.56 17.12
C ALA A 5 -13.06 3.31 17.57
N GLU A 6 -13.59 2.57 18.54
CA GLU A 6 -13.03 1.30 19.00
C GLU A 6 -13.03 0.24 17.88
N ILE A 7 -14.14 0.09 17.16
CA ILE A 7 -14.24 -0.79 15.98
C ILE A 7 -13.21 -0.40 14.91
N ALA A 8 -13.05 0.90 14.64
CA ALA A 8 -12.09 1.38 13.65
C ALA A 8 -10.63 1.08 14.05
N LEU A 9 -10.29 1.20 15.34
CA LEU A 9 -8.95 0.87 15.85
C LEU A 9 -8.70 -0.64 15.85
N GLN A 10 -9.71 -1.44 16.18
CA GLN A 10 -9.64 -2.89 16.11
C GLN A 10 -9.42 -3.38 14.68
N ALA A 11 -10.13 -2.78 13.71
CA ALA A 11 -9.94 -3.04 12.29
C ALA A 11 -8.53 -2.62 11.80
N LEU A 12 -7.98 -1.52 12.31
CA LEU A 12 -6.61 -1.11 12.00
C LEU A 12 -5.57 -2.11 12.53
N ARG A 13 -5.74 -2.59 13.77
CA ARG A 13 -4.85 -3.59 14.37
C ARG A 13 -4.87 -4.90 13.60
N SER A 14 -6.04 -5.41 13.23
CA SER A 14 -6.16 -6.66 12.48
C SER A 14 -5.60 -6.53 11.06
N ALA A 15 -5.75 -5.37 10.42
CA ALA A 15 -5.22 -5.12 9.09
C ALA A 15 -3.68 -4.98 9.05
N ASN A 16 -3.04 -4.60 10.16
CA ASN A 16 -1.58 -4.51 10.27
C ASN A 16 -0.86 -5.87 10.47
N GLY A 17 -1.61 -6.95 10.73
CA GLY A 17 -1.06 -8.27 11.04
C GLY A 17 -0.44 -8.35 12.45
N ASN A 18 -0.71 -9.44 13.16
CA ASN A 18 -0.35 -9.61 14.59
C ASN A 18 1.17 -9.57 14.91
N ASN A 19 2.05 -9.56 13.90
CA ASN A 19 3.51 -9.56 14.04
C ASN A 19 4.21 -8.27 13.56
N SER A 20 3.46 -7.24 13.18
CA SER A 20 4.03 -5.96 12.73
C SER A 20 4.09 -4.95 13.87
N PRO A 21 5.10 -4.04 13.90
CA PRO A 21 5.11 -2.94 14.86
C PRO A 21 3.81 -2.13 14.73
N ALA A 22 3.25 -1.74 15.89
CA ALA A 22 2.02 -0.97 15.92
C ALA A 22 2.18 0.32 15.11
N SER A 23 1.26 0.56 14.17
CA SER A 23 1.21 1.80 13.40
C SER A 23 1.21 3.01 14.35
N PRO A 24 1.95 4.10 14.07
CA PRO A 24 1.90 5.30 14.90
C PRO A 24 0.47 5.85 15.07
N GLU A 25 -0.37 5.65 14.07
CA GLU A 25 -1.80 6.00 14.05
C GLU A 25 -2.64 5.12 14.97
N TYR A 26 -2.24 3.85 15.17
CA TYR A 26 -2.85 2.99 16.19
C TYR A 26 -2.50 3.50 17.60
N GLY A 27 -1.24 3.89 17.82
CA GLY A 27 -0.80 4.51 19.07
C GLY A 27 -1.61 5.77 19.39
N GLN A 28 -1.62 6.72 18.45
CA GLN A 28 -2.37 7.97 18.59
C GLN A 28 -3.88 7.73 18.80
N GLY A 29 -4.48 6.86 17.99
CA GLY A 29 -5.90 6.55 18.10
C GLY A 29 -6.27 5.87 19.42
N SER A 30 -5.42 4.98 19.93
CA SER A 30 -5.64 4.31 21.23
C SER A 30 -5.60 5.29 22.41
N GLN A 31 -4.68 6.26 22.38
CA GLN A 31 -4.58 7.31 23.39
C GLN A 31 -5.80 8.24 23.36
N LEU A 32 -6.26 8.63 22.16
CA LEU A 32 -7.46 9.46 22.01
C LEU A 32 -8.71 8.74 22.50
N LEU A 33 -8.82 7.42 22.31
CA LEU A 33 -9.92 6.62 22.84
C LEU A 33 -9.90 6.59 24.38
N GLN A 34 -8.73 6.45 25.00
CA GLN A 34 -8.60 6.49 26.47
C GLN A 34 -9.01 7.86 27.04
N LEU A 35 -8.61 8.94 26.38
CA LEU A 35 -9.04 10.29 26.75
C LEU A 35 -10.56 10.44 26.57
N ALA A 36 -11.13 9.94 25.49
CA ALA A 36 -12.57 9.96 25.26
C ALA A 36 -13.35 9.21 26.36
N THR A 37 -12.84 8.06 26.83
CA THR A 37 -13.42 7.32 27.96
C THR A 37 -13.37 8.14 29.24
N ALA A 38 -12.23 8.77 29.54
CA ALA A 38 -12.09 9.63 30.72
C ALA A 38 -13.04 10.84 30.69
N GLU A 39 -13.26 11.45 29.51
CA GLU A 39 -14.23 12.54 29.34
C GLU A 39 -15.67 12.03 29.47
N PHE A 40 -15.96 10.82 29.01
CA PHE A 40 -17.28 10.21 29.15
C PHE A 40 -17.62 9.89 30.60
N ASP A 41 -16.67 9.36 31.37
CA ASP A 41 -16.83 9.10 32.80
C ASP A 41 -17.08 10.38 33.60
N GLN A 42 -16.52 11.50 33.15
CA GLN A 42 -16.74 12.84 33.69
C GLN A 42 -18.05 13.50 33.20
N GLN A 43 -18.90 12.76 32.48
CA GLN A 43 -20.14 13.26 31.85
C GLN A 43 -19.90 14.39 30.83
N ASN A 44 -18.66 14.59 30.39
CA ASN A 44 -18.31 15.52 29.32
C ASN A 44 -18.50 14.86 27.95
N TYR A 45 -19.76 14.63 27.59
CA TYR A 45 -20.11 13.91 26.36
C TYR A 45 -19.65 14.62 25.08
N ALA A 46 -19.57 15.95 25.09
CA ALA A 46 -19.10 16.73 23.94
C ALA A 46 -17.59 16.54 23.72
N GLY A 47 -16.79 16.57 24.79
CA GLY A 47 -15.36 16.26 24.76
C GLY A 47 -15.11 14.81 24.33
N ALA A 48 -15.85 13.87 24.91
CA ALA A 48 -15.78 12.46 24.54
C ALA A 48 -16.13 12.21 23.07
N LEU A 49 -17.15 12.90 22.54
CA LEU A 49 -17.54 12.78 21.13
C LEU A 49 -16.46 13.34 20.18
N TYR A 50 -15.85 14.47 20.54
CA TYR A 50 -14.76 15.07 19.77
C TYR A 50 -13.56 14.12 19.69
N LEU A 51 -13.09 13.64 20.85
CA LEU A 51 -11.95 12.73 20.95
C LEU A 51 -12.22 11.38 20.25
N ALA A 52 -13.45 10.86 20.33
CA ALA A 52 -13.84 9.66 19.59
C ALA A 52 -13.82 9.87 18.06
N THR A 53 -14.20 11.07 17.60
CA THR A 53 -14.13 11.42 16.17
C THR A 53 -12.68 11.55 15.71
N GLU A 54 -11.83 12.15 16.54
CA GLU A 54 -10.39 12.27 16.28
C GLU A 54 -9.70 10.89 16.22
N ALA A 55 -10.01 10.00 17.17
CA ALA A 55 -9.51 8.62 17.18
C ALA A 55 -9.90 7.85 15.91
N LYS A 56 -11.15 8.04 15.45
CA LYS A 56 -11.65 7.45 14.20
C LYS A 56 -10.90 7.99 12.97
N ASN A 57 -10.61 9.28 12.93
CA ASN A 57 -9.86 9.89 11.82
C ASN A 57 -8.40 9.40 11.78
N ALA A 58 -7.76 9.25 12.94
CA ALA A 58 -6.43 8.64 13.04
C ALA A 58 -6.46 7.17 12.53
N ALA A 59 -7.49 6.40 12.93
CA ALA A 59 -7.67 5.03 12.44
C ALA A 59 -7.90 4.97 10.92
N ALA A 60 -8.73 5.87 10.38
CA ALA A 60 -9.01 5.97 8.95
C ALA A 60 -7.77 6.38 8.14
N ALA A 61 -6.91 7.24 8.68
CA ALA A 61 -5.63 7.58 8.06
C ALA A 61 -4.69 6.36 7.97
N GLY A 62 -4.69 5.51 9.01
CA GLY A 62 -4.00 4.23 8.99
C GLY A 62 -4.59 3.27 7.95
N GLN A 63 -5.92 3.16 7.88
CA GLN A 63 -6.61 2.34 6.88
C GLN A 63 -6.40 2.82 5.45
N GLY A 64 -6.29 4.13 5.20
CA GLY A 64 -5.98 4.66 3.87
C GLY A 64 -4.65 4.13 3.32
N ARG A 65 -3.65 3.98 4.21
CA ARG A 65 -2.38 3.31 3.86
C ARG A 65 -2.54 1.80 3.70
N VAL A 66 -3.42 1.16 4.46
CA VAL A 66 -3.66 -0.29 4.37
C VAL A 66 -4.52 -0.66 3.15
N SER A 67 -5.47 0.16 2.73
CA SER A 67 -6.22 0.00 1.48
C SER A 67 -5.35 0.25 0.24
N SER A 68 -4.30 1.08 0.34
CA SER A 68 -3.22 1.09 -0.66
C SER A 68 -2.26 -0.10 -0.56
N ASN A 69 -2.16 -0.76 0.60
CA ASN A 69 -1.41 -2.02 0.74
C ASN A 69 -2.18 -3.24 0.22
N ASP A 70 -3.50 -3.16 0.01
CA ASP A 70 -4.34 -4.30 -0.42
C ASP A 70 -4.57 -4.37 -1.95
N ARG A 71 -3.87 -3.55 -2.74
CA ARG A 71 -3.74 -3.78 -4.20
C ARG A 71 -2.33 -3.88 -4.73
N THR A 72 -1.34 -3.68 -3.88
CA THR A 72 -0.03 -4.30 -4.02
C THR A 72 0.63 -4.18 -2.66
N SER A 73 0.80 -5.30 -1.97
CA SER A 73 1.95 -5.49 -1.10
C SER A 73 3.15 -4.84 -1.80
N THR A 74 3.62 -3.70 -1.29
CA THR A 74 4.97 -3.24 -1.56
C THR A 74 5.83 -4.38 -1.07
N ARG A 75 6.24 -5.25 -2.00
CA ARG A 75 6.92 -6.48 -1.65
C ARG A 75 8.19 -6.07 -0.91
N LYS A 76 8.50 -6.74 0.20
CA LYS A 76 9.71 -6.45 0.99
C LYS A 76 10.92 -6.33 0.04
N GLY A 77 11.49 -5.12 -0.08
CA GLY A 77 12.60 -4.83 -1.01
C GLY A 77 12.22 -4.12 -2.32
N GLU A 78 10.98 -3.67 -2.49
CA GLU A 78 10.58 -2.83 -3.62
C GLU A 78 11.08 -1.40 -3.44
N VAL A 79 11.91 -0.95 -4.38
CA VAL A 79 12.48 0.40 -4.42
C VAL A 79 11.78 1.17 -5.54
N PRO A 80 11.03 2.24 -5.22
CA PRO A 80 10.42 3.08 -6.25
C PRO A 80 11.48 3.89 -7.00
N PHE A 81 11.28 4.09 -8.30
CA PHE A 81 12.04 5.09 -9.04
C PHE A 81 11.58 6.50 -8.62
N ALA A 82 12.51 7.45 -8.63
CA ALA A 82 12.18 8.84 -8.32
C ALA A 82 11.18 9.45 -9.32
N LEU A 83 11.21 8.98 -10.57
CA LEU A 83 10.31 9.36 -11.64
C LEU A 83 9.92 8.11 -12.45
N PRO A 84 8.72 8.08 -13.04
CA PRO A 84 8.36 7.04 -14.00
C PRO A 84 9.34 7.04 -15.18
N LEU A 85 9.93 5.88 -15.48
CA LEU A 85 10.93 5.74 -16.52
C LEU A 85 10.29 5.15 -17.79
N PRO A 86 10.26 5.88 -18.91
CA PRO A 86 9.84 5.32 -20.19
C PRO A 86 10.90 4.32 -20.68
N LEU A 87 10.50 3.07 -20.84
CA LEU A 87 11.33 1.99 -21.33
C LEU A 87 10.67 1.34 -22.54
N GLN A 88 11.40 0.44 -23.18
CA GLN A 88 10.86 -0.42 -24.23
C GLN A 88 11.33 -1.86 -24.03
N THR A 89 10.54 -2.81 -24.49
CA THR A 89 10.96 -4.21 -24.49
C THR A 89 12.03 -4.47 -25.56
N THR A 90 13.07 -5.24 -25.23
CA THR A 90 14.15 -5.61 -26.15
C THR A 90 13.86 -6.87 -26.97
N GLY A 91 12.77 -7.55 -26.63
CA GLY A 91 12.37 -8.82 -27.22
C GLY A 91 11.00 -9.23 -26.71
N ARG A 92 10.64 -10.50 -26.92
CA ARG A 92 9.41 -11.07 -26.37
C ARG A 92 9.51 -11.16 -24.84
N ALA A 93 8.82 -10.27 -24.14
CA ALA A 93 8.94 -10.09 -22.70
C ALA A 93 7.72 -10.61 -21.94
N ASN A 94 7.92 -11.56 -21.04
CA ASN A 94 6.85 -12.11 -20.22
C ASN A 94 6.58 -11.19 -19.02
N VAL A 95 5.34 -10.72 -18.93
CA VAL A 95 4.85 -9.92 -17.81
C VAL A 95 4.22 -10.83 -16.77
N ARG A 96 4.75 -10.79 -15.56
CA ARG A 96 4.35 -11.65 -14.45
C ARG A 96 3.60 -10.89 -13.38
N GLU A 97 2.83 -11.61 -12.58
CA GLU A 97 2.09 -11.07 -11.44
C GLU A 97 3.02 -10.58 -10.31
N GLY A 98 4.26 -11.11 -10.24
CA GLY A 98 5.24 -10.71 -9.24
C GLY A 98 6.71 -10.79 -9.67
N PRO A 99 7.61 -10.22 -8.87
CA PRO A 99 9.05 -10.22 -9.10
C PRO A 99 9.61 -11.60 -8.78
N GLY A 100 9.73 -12.43 -9.81
CA GLY A 100 10.30 -13.76 -9.67
C GLY A 100 9.87 -14.68 -10.81
N ALA A 101 10.71 -15.67 -11.11
CA ALA A 101 10.43 -16.66 -12.14
C ALA A 101 9.27 -17.61 -11.75
N ASN A 102 9.01 -17.74 -10.45
CA ASN A 102 7.95 -18.60 -9.89
C ASN A 102 6.55 -17.99 -9.99
N PHE A 103 6.44 -16.68 -10.26
CA PHE A 103 5.14 -16.03 -10.42
C PHE A 103 4.53 -16.35 -11.78
N LYS A 104 3.21 -16.46 -11.82
CA LYS A 104 2.44 -16.72 -13.05
C LYS A 104 2.67 -15.61 -14.08
N VAL A 105 2.82 -16.01 -15.35
CA VAL A 105 2.82 -15.09 -16.49
C VAL A 105 1.38 -14.65 -16.75
N MET A 106 1.12 -13.35 -16.69
CA MET A 106 -0.20 -12.77 -16.96
C MET A 106 -0.39 -12.56 -18.46
N PHE A 107 0.61 -11.96 -19.11
CA PHE A 107 0.62 -11.70 -20.55
C PHE A 107 2.05 -11.54 -21.04
N THR A 108 2.22 -11.53 -22.36
CA THR A 108 3.51 -11.33 -23.00
C THR A 108 3.44 -10.09 -23.89
N LEU A 109 4.49 -9.28 -23.84
CA LEU A 109 4.69 -8.15 -24.73
C LEU A 109 5.65 -8.56 -25.87
N GLU A 110 5.41 -8.02 -27.05
CA GLU A 110 6.33 -8.15 -28.18
C GLU A 110 7.54 -7.24 -28.02
N THR A 111 8.49 -7.31 -28.95
CA THR A 111 9.68 -6.45 -28.98
C THR A 111 9.31 -5.01 -29.36
N GLY A 112 10.00 -4.03 -28.79
CA GLY A 112 9.79 -2.61 -29.09
C GLY A 112 8.51 -2.01 -28.49
N VAL A 113 7.83 -2.72 -27.60
CA VAL A 113 6.61 -2.22 -26.94
C VAL A 113 7.01 -1.17 -25.90
N PRO A 114 6.45 0.05 -25.97
CA PRO A 114 6.69 1.07 -24.96
C PRO A 114 5.99 0.71 -23.65
N ILE A 115 6.73 0.86 -22.55
CA ILE A 115 6.26 0.62 -21.19
C ILE A 115 6.78 1.71 -20.26
N VAL A 116 6.14 1.88 -19.12
CA VAL A 116 6.60 2.82 -18.09
C VAL A 116 6.95 2.04 -16.83
N ALA A 117 8.16 2.21 -16.34
CA ALA A 117 8.63 1.60 -15.10
C ALA A 117 8.42 2.51 -13.89
N TYR A 118 8.01 1.93 -12.76
CA TYR A 118 7.64 2.66 -11.54
C TYR A 118 8.49 2.28 -10.32
N SER A 119 8.89 1.01 -10.22
CA SER A 119 9.69 0.50 -9.12
C SER A 119 10.45 -0.75 -9.56
N TYR A 120 11.39 -1.21 -8.75
CA TYR A 120 12.10 -2.46 -8.96
C TYR A 120 12.27 -3.24 -7.66
N VAL A 121 12.42 -4.56 -7.79
CA VAL A 121 12.75 -5.52 -6.74
C VAL A 121 13.83 -6.42 -7.32
N GLU A 122 15.05 -6.35 -6.79
CA GLU A 122 16.19 -7.10 -7.30
C GLU A 122 16.38 -6.89 -8.82
N GLN A 123 16.16 -7.93 -9.63
CA GLN A 123 16.27 -7.91 -11.10
C GLN A 123 14.93 -7.74 -11.82
N TRP A 124 13.86 -7.46 -11.08
CA TRP A 124 12.50 -7.35 -11.60
C TRP A 124 12.02 -5.91 -11.53
N VAL A 125 11.46 -5.44 -12.63
CA VAL A 125 10.98 -4.07 -12.77
C VAL A 125 9.47 -4.09 -12.89
N ARG A 126 8.82 -3.28 -12.04
CA ARG A 126 7.38 -3.05 -12.10
C ARG A 126 7.08 -2.04 -13.18
N ILE A 127 6.25 -2.45 -14.12
CA ILE A 127 5.90 -1.66 -15.29
C ILE A 127 4.39 -1.52 -15.43
N LYS A 128 3.96 -0.54 -16.21
CA LYS A 128 2.65 -0.52 -16.86
C LYS A 128 2.84 -0.45 -18.37
N ASP A 129 1.99 -1.19 -19.09
CA ASP A 129 1.91 -1.09 -20.54
C ASP A 129 1.02 0.08 -20.99
N GLY A 130 0.88 0.25 -22.31
CA GLY A 130 0.02 1.28 -22.90
C GLY A 130 -1.49 1.13 -22.59
N ASN A 131 -1.91 -0.03 -22.07
CA ASN A 131 -3.29 -0.28 -21.64
C ASN A 131 -3.45 -0.12 -20.12
N ASP A 132 -2.50 0.54 -19.46
CA ASP A 132 -2.41 0.71 -18.00
C ASP A 132 -2.38 -0.62 -17.22
N ARG A 133 -2.04 -1.75 -17.87
CA ARG A 133 -1.96 -3.04 -17.20
C ARG A 133 -0.66 -3.14 -16.42
N PRO A 134 -0.71 -3.30 -15.08
CA PRO A 134 0.49 -3.42 -14.27
C PRO A 134 1.10 -4.81 -14.40
N GLY A 135 2.41 -4.92 -14.16
CA GLY A 135 3.06 -6.21 -14.01
C GLY A 135 4.57 -6.11 -13.81
N TRP A 136 5.22 -7.27 -13.75
CA TRP A 136 6.65 -7.39 -13.50
C TRP A 136 7.37 -8.00 -14.69
N ILE A 137 8.44 -7.34 -15.14
CA ILE A 137 9.31 -7.81 -16.22
C ILE A 137 10.74 -7.91 -15.69
N HIS A 138 11.48 -8.91 -16.14
CA HIS A 138 12.89 -9.02 -15.82
C HIS A 138 13.69 -7.91 -16.51
N GLN A 139 14.62 -7.25 -15.80
CA GLN A 139 15.36 -6.10 -16.31
C GLN A 139 16.16 -6.37 -17.59
N SER A 140 16.50 -7.64 -17.88
CA SER A 140 17.23 -8.01 -19.12
C SER A 140 16.37 -7.94 -20.39
N LEU A 141 15.04 -7.82 -20.24
CA LEU A 141 14.07 -7.83 -21.35
C LEU A 141 13.57 -6.42 -21.68
N ILE A 142 14.14 -5.41 -21.03
CA ILE A 142 13.77 -4.00 -21.17
C ILE A 142 15.03 -3.17 -21.33
N ASP A 143 14.92 -2.09 -22.09
CA ASP A 143 16.01 -1.13 -22.28
C ASP A 143 15.45 0.29 -22.24
N ARG A 144 16.35 1.25 -22.00
CA ARG A 144 16.02 2.66 -22.10
C ARG A 144 15.60 2.95 -23.53
N ARG A 145 14.47 3.63 -23.67
CA ARG A 145 14.09 4.20 -24.96
C ARG A 145 15.10 5.32 -25.27
N GLN A 146 15.97 5.09 -26.25
CA GLN A 146 16.83 6.12 -26.82
C GLN A 146 16.06 6.99 -27.83
#